data_AF-A0A2V6X487-F1
#
_entry.id   AF-A0A2V6X487-F1
#
_cell.length_a   1.000
_cell.length_b   1.000
_cell.length_c   1.000
_cell.angle_alpha   90.00
_cell.angle_beta   90.00
_cell.angle_gamma   90.00
#
_symmetry.space_group_name_H-M   'P 1'
#
loop_
_entity.id
_entity.type
_entity.pdbx_description
1 polymer ?
#
loop_
_entity_poly.entity_id
_entity_poly.type
_entity_poly.pdbx_seq_one_letter_code
_entity_poly.pdbx_strand_id
1 'polypeptide(L)'
;MLVLLGILTAPGQWLIDVIFLHLSFLHARMCVMALLPLCTLAAVLLRELAGPRADAPITRRLALLIVAAPVAAGLVWSVNHIVPGAVVEALGPARPLPVDDRLAALPREVIRTVWAALVFLLLLALSFAFSGRSRPRLFVAYSLGLVLALHAFSYAFFTVNGAQAWSFPVPFRQNNLFMVKSDQLRIPAPDAVRAFHDRLEVDRYRSAMICDPSMFWIYCEPHVAFLWRLRLADGYSPGVPARLAALPWPASVRGPRAIVFQSGMPGPLLALLSVKYAIVVNPPLYYDLAGPTARGRLDARPEDVTIILNPFAIVPRHFLARAVRPVADLAEAADRVKRVVAAEPPTRIMDESVVEGFPVATRFAADGAIRASYRQDTIQIQVDPAPEQRFLVLNELYHPRWHAFAGGREIPVFATNAVMRGVLIPAGVSAVTLRFVPFISTLAGRLLSTGGLLLLLAGWWLLRRRACPPGAATRPGNGLPSAPRPSPVGD
;
A
#
# COMPACT_ATOMS: atom_id res chain seq x y z
N MET A 1 37.93 -1.90 10.53
CA MET A 1 37.55 -3.33 10.40
C MET A 1 36.23 -3.68 11.07
N LEU A 2 36.01 -3.39 12.37
CA LEU A 2 34.77 -3.72 13.09
C LEU A 2 33.49 -3.13 12.47
N VAL A 3 33.54 -1.89 11.98
CA VAL A 3 32.40 -1.24 11.28
C VAL A 3 32.11 -1.87 9.92
N LEU A 4 33.16 -2.30 9.20
CA LEU A 4 33.02 -3.04 7.93
C LEU A 4 32.35 -4.41 8.17
N LEU A 5 32.73 -5.10 9.25
CA LEU A 5 32.08 -6.33 9.68
C LEU A 5 30.61 -6.07 10.06
N GLY A 6 30.31 -4.98 10.74
CA GLY A 6 28.93 -4.60 11.10
C GLY A 6 28.04 -4.38 9.87
N ILE A 7 28.53 -3.73 8.82
CA ILE A 7 27.73 -3.47 7.61
C ILE A 7 27.61 -4.72 6.72
N LEU A 8 28.64 -5.56 6.68
CA LEU A 8 28.71 -6.72 5.79
C LEU A 8 28.16 -8.02 6.40
N THR A 9 27.90 -8.05 7.70
CA THR A 9 27.34 -9.23 8.39
C THR A 9 25.89 -9.01 8.78
N ALA A 10 25.08 -10.07 8.71
CA ALA A 10 23.67 -10.01 9.07
C ALA A 10 23.39 -9.45 10.50
N PRO A 11 24.19 -9.75 11.54
CA PRO A 11 23.96 -9.19 12.88
C PRO A 11 24.16 -7.68 12.96
N GLY A 12 25.18 -7.15 12.29
CA GLY A 12 25.40 -5.70 12.29
C GLY A 12 24.41 -4.94 11.39
N GLN A 13 23.90 -5.60 10.33
CA GLN A 13 22.78 -5.08 9.54
C GLN A 13 21.50 -4.97 10.38
N TRP A 14 21.23 -5.98 11.20
CA TRP A 14 20.11 -5.95 12.14
C TRP A 14 20.26 -4.84 13.19
N LEU A 15 21.47 -4.62 13.72
CA LEU A 15 21.71 -3.52 14.65
C LEU A 15 21.48 -2.15 14.00
N ILE A 16 21.94 -1.95 12.76
CA ILE A 16 21.69 -0.71 12.00
C ILE A 16 20.19 -0.54 11.74
N ASP A 17 19.49 -1.60 11.34
CA ASP A 17 18.04 -1.60 11.16
C ASP A 17 17.31 -1.13 12.42
N VAL A 18 17.67 -1.66 13.60
CA VAL A 18 17.11 -1.26 14.90
C VAL A 18 17.42 0.21 15.23
N ILE A 19 18.68 0.67 15.04
CA ILE A 19 19.08 2.06 15.29
C ILE A 19 18.29 3.05 14.43
N PHE A 20 17.93 2.64 13.21
CA PHE A 20 17.17 3.45 12.26
C PHE A 20 15.69 3.08 12.18
N LEU A 21 15.12 2.53 13.25
CA LEU A 21 13.66 2.28 13.38
C LEU A 21 13.09 1.39 12.26
N HIS A 22 13.85 0.37 11.86
CA HIS A 22 13.49 -0.61 10.83
C HIS A 22 13.40 -0.08 9.39
N LEU A 23 14.15 0.99 9.08
CA LEU A 23 14.29 1.50 7.71
C LEU A 23 15.39 0.76 6.94
N SER A 24 15.03 0.20 5.77
CA SER A 24 15.94 -0.58 4.92
C SER A 24 16.89 0.30 4.09
N PHE A 25 18.19 0.18 4.31
CA PHE A 25 19.25 0.91 3.58
C PHE A 25 19.93 0.09 2.46
N LEU A 26 19.24 -0.92 1.92
CA LEU A 26 19.80 -1.86 0.94
C LEU A 26 20.44 -1.17 -0.30
N HIS A 27 19.91 -0.01 -0.71
CA HIS A 27 20.41 0.79 -1.84
C HIS A 27 21.50 1.83 -1.47
N ALA A 28 21.74 2.10 -0.17
CA ALA A 28 22.67 3.13 0.30
C ALA A 28 24.07 2.58 0.69
N ARG A 29 24.32 1.28 0.46
CA ARG A 29 25.55 0.58 0.86
C ARG A 29 26.83 1.25 0.32
N MET A 30 26.78 1.78 -0.90
CA MET A 30 27.91 2.51 -1.49
C MET A 30 28.18 3.85 -0.78
N CYS A 31 27.13 4.58 -0.41
CA CYS A 31 27.26 5.85 0.32
C CYS A 31 27.84 5.64 1.73
N VAL A 32 27.41 4.58 2.44
CA VAL A 32 27.95 4.24 3.78
C VAL A 32 29.42 3.82 3.67
N MET A 33 29.78 3.04 2.65
CA MET A 33 31.20 2.67 2.41
C MET A 33 32.06 3.88 2.04
N ALA A 34 31.53 4.86 1.31
CA ALA A 34 32.24 6.09 0.96
C ALA A 34 32.43 7.05 2.15
N LEU A 35 31.56 6.98 3.17
CA LEU A 35 31.63 7.82 4.38
C LEU A 35 32.63 7.31 5.42
N LEU A 36 32.97 6.01 5.38
CA LEU A 36 33.89 5.38 6.33
C LEU A 36 35.26 6.10 6.43
N PRO A 37 35.94 6.44 5.33
CA PRO A 37 37.20 7.21 5.35
C PRO A 37 37.07 8.57 6.04
N LEU A 38 35.98 9.30 5.76
CA LEU A 38 35.68 10.60 6.35
C LEU A 38 35.41 10.48 7.86
N CYS A 39 34.63 9.49 8.28
CA CYS A 39 34.39 9.20 9.70
C CYS A 39 35.68 8.81 10.43
N THR A 40 36.55 8.00 9.81
CA THR A 40 37.85 7.65 10.40
C THR A 40 38.75 8.87 10.52
N LEU A 41 38.81 9.73 9.51
CA LEU A 41 39.58 10.97 9.56
C LEU A 41 39.08 11.90 10.67
N ALA A 42 37.76 12.07 10.77
CA ALA A 42 37.14 12.87 11.83
C ALA A 42 37.44 12.30 13.23
N ALA A 43 37.39 10.98 13.39
CA ALA A 43 37.72 10.31 14.66
C ALA A 43 39.20 10.49 15.05
N VAL A 44 40.12 10.37 14.08
CA VAL A 44 41.55 10.61 14.28
C VAL A 44 41.79 12.06 14.69
N LEU A 45 41.20 13.02 13.96
CA LEU A 45 41.29 14.44 14.25
C LEU A 45 40.78 14.75 15.67
N LEU A 46 39.61 14.25 16.04
CA LEU A 46 39.04 14.44 17.39
C LEU A 46 39.93 13.81 18.48
N ARG A 47 40.57 12.66 18.23
CA ARG A 47 41.52 12.03 19.16
C ARG A 47 42.78 12.87 19.33
N GLU A 48 43.33 13.43 18.26
CA GLU A 48 44.48 14.34 18.34
C GLU A 48 44.14 15.65 19.06
N LEU A 49 42.95 16.20 18.78
CA LEU A 49 42.41 17.38 19.46
C LEU A 49 42.26 17.15 20.97
N ALA A 50 41.77 15.98 21.38
CA ALA A 50 41.62 15.59 22.79
C ALA A 50 42.95 15.36 23.52
N GLY A 51 44.04 15.06 22.79
CA GLY A 51 45.40 14.90 23.31
C GLY A 51 45.62 13.67 24.21
N PRO A 52 46.80 13.56 24.87
CA PRO A 52 47.19 12.36 25.63
C PRO A 52 46.31 12.05 26.86
N ARG A 53 45.53 13.02 27.34
CA ARG A 53 44.56 12.84 28.45
C ARG A 53 43.18 12.40 27.98
N ALA A 54 43.02 12.07 26.69
CA ALA A 54 41.87 11.35 26.18
C ALA A 54 41.69 9.97 26.87
N ASP A 55 42.67 9.52 27.65
CA ASP A 55 42.62 8.29 28.47
C ASP A 55 42.07 8.49 29.90
N ALA A 56 41.42 9.64 30.18
CA ALA A 56 40.73 9.89 31.45
C ALA A 56 39.74 8.77 31.83
N PRO A 57 39.46 8.54 33.13
CA PRO A 57 38.48 7.54 33.57
C PRO A 57 37.09 7.82 32.97
N ILE A 58 36.35 6.76 32.67
CA ILE A 58 35.10 6.79 31.90
C ILE A 58 34.04 7.74 32.50
N THR A 59 33.97 7.80 33.83
CA THR A 59 33.06 8.67 34.58
C THR A 59 33.29 10.16 34.29
N ARG A 60 34.56 10.56 34.13
CA ARG A 60 34.95 11.93 33.83
C ARG A 60 34.66 12.31 32.38
N ARG A 61 34.78 11.36 31.46
CA ARG A 61 34.40 11.56 30.05
C ARG A 61 32.89 11.73 29.91
N LEU A 62 32.12 10.89 30.59
CA LEU A 62 30.66 10.98 30.63
C LEU A 62 30.18 12.32 31.21
N ALA A 63 30.76 12.76 32.33
CA ALA A 63 30.41 14.06 32.92
C ALA A 63 30.68 15.23 31.95
N LEU A 64 31.81 15.21 31.23
CA LEU A 64 32.13 16.25 30.25
C LEU A 64 31.21 16.19 29.02
N LEU A 65 30.83 14.99 28.56
CA LEU A 65 29.86 14.82 27.47
C LEU A 65 28.48 15.37 27.86
N ILE A 66 28.02 15.12 29.09
CA ILE A 66 26.75 15.65 29.59
C ILE A 66 26.74 17.18 29.58
N VAL A 67 27.85 17.82 29.98
CA VAL A 67 27.97 19.29 29.97
C VAL A 67 28.14 19.85 28.55
N ALA A 68 28.81 19.12 27.66
CA ALA A 68 29.01 19.53 26.26
C ALA A 68 27.74 19.41 25.41
N ALA A 69 26.86 18.45 25.73
CA ALA A 69 25.64 18.16 24.97
C ALA A 69 24.69 19.37 24.78
N PRO A 70 24.29 20.14 25.82
CA PRO A 70 23.42 21.30 25.63
C PRO A 70 24.08 22.42 24.82
N VAL A 71 25.41 22.59 24.94
CA VAL A 71 26.16 23.57 24.13
C VAL A 71 26.15 23.15 22.66
N ALA A 72 26.43 21.87 22.38
CA ALA A 72 26.39 21.33 21.03
C ALA A 72 24.99 21.40 20.42
N ALA A 73 23.95 21.07 21.20
CA ALA A 73 22.56 21.18 20.78
C ALA A 73 22.17 22.63 20.47
N GLY A 74 22.57 23.59 21.30
CA GLY A 74 22.36 25.02 21.06
C GLY A 74 23.07 25.52 19.80
N LEU A 75 24.29 25.07 19.54
CA LEU A 75 25.03 25.41 18.32
C LEU A 75 24.35 24.83 17.08
N VAL A 76 23.92 23.56 17.09
CA VAL A 76 23.19 22.96 15.97
C VAL A 76 21.82 23.62 15.77
N TRP A 77 21.13 23.94 16.87
CA TRP A 77 19.89 24.70 16.81
C TRP A 77 20.11 26.07 16.16
N SER A 78 21.20 26.77 16.48
CA SER A 78 21.55 28.06 15.88
C SER A 78 21.73 27.99 14.37
N VAL A 79 22.43 26.95 13.88
CA VAL A 79 22.64 26.70 12.45
C VAL A 79 21.31 26.46 11.73
N ASN A 80 20.40 25.73 12.38
CA ASN A 80 19.15 25.33 11.76
C ASN A 80 18.05 26.40 11.80
N HIS A 81 18.00 27.24 12.84
CA HIS A 81 16.85 28.11 13.15
C HIS A 81 17.15 29.61 13.17
N ILE A 82 18.30 30.06 13.67
CA ILE A 82 18.57 31.51 13.84
C ILE A 82 18.83 32.16 12.47
N VAL A 83 19.55 31.46 11.60
CA VAL A 83 20.12 32.06 10.40
C VAL A 83 19.18 32.05 9.18
N PRO A 84 18.31 31.04 8.95
CA PRO A 84 17.36 31.07 7.83
C PRO A 84 16.18 32.05 8.00
N GLY A 85 15.87 32.49 9.23
CA GLY A 85 14.77 33.42 9.51
C GLY A 85 15.20 34.88 9.40
N ALA A 86 16.07 35.34 10.31
CA ALA A 86 16.36 36.76 10.49
C ALA A 86 17.28 37.38 9.41
N VAL A 87 18.25 36.63 8.90
CA VAL A 87 19.24 37.15 7.92
C VAL A 87 18.69 37.13 6.50
N VAL A 88 17.85 36.14 6.18
CA VAL A 88 17.20 36.01 4.86
C VAL A 88 16.08 37.05 4.68
N GLU A 89 15.34 37.39 5.74
CA GLU A 89 14.39 38.52 5.71
C GLU A 89 15.10 39.88 5.61
N ALA A 90 16.29 40.04 6.20
CA ALA A 90 17.05 41.30 6.17
C ALA A 90 17.83 41.54 4.86
N LEU A 91 18.27 40.48 4.17
CA LEU A 91 19.10 40.57 2.95
C LEU A 91 18.39 40.11 1.66
N GLY A 92 17.17 39.58 1.76
CA GLY A 92 16.39 39.11 0.61
C GLY A 92 15.70 40.25 -0.15
N PRO A 93 15.48 40.11 -1.47
CA PRO A 93 14.73 41.10 -2.23
C PRO A 93 13.29 41.22 -1.72
N ALA A 94 12.77 42.45 -1.60
CA ALA A 94 11.45 42.77 -1.05
C ALA A 94 10.26 42.18 -1.85
N ARG A 95 10.51 41.57 -3.01
CA ARG A 95 9.54 40.81 -3.79
C ARG A 95 10.18 39.49 -4.26
N PRO A 96 9.45 38.37 -4.21
CA PRO A 96 9.93 37.12 -4.79
C PRO A 96 10.08 37.32 -6.31
N LEU A 97 11.32 37.30 -6.78
CA LEU A 97 11.60 37.28 -8.21
C LEU A 97 11.11 35.94 -8.79
N PRO A 98 10.55 35.91 -10.01
CA PRO A 98 10.14 34.68 -10.67
C PRO A 98 11.39 33.95 -11.16
N VAL A 99 12.08 33.27 -10.25
CA VAL A 99 13.28 32.49 -10.55
C VAL A 99 13.01 31.05 -10.18
N ASP A 100 13.52 30.14 -11.02
CA ASP A 100 13.55 28.68 -10.81
C ASP A 100 13.85 28.33 -9.34
N ASP A 101 13.00 27.52 -8.68
CA ASP A 101 13.01 27.28 -7.23
C ASP A 101 14.37 26.81 -6.68
N ARG A 102 15.21 26.23 -7.56
CA ARG A 102 16.60 25.84 -7.27
C ARG A 102 17.48 27.04 -6.89
N LEU A 103 17.27 28.19 -7.52
CA LEU A 103 18.01 29.43 -7.25
C LEU A 103 17.50 30.15 -6.00
N ALA A 104 16.24 29.93 -5.61
CA ALA A 104 15.65 30.50 -4.38
C ALA A 104 16.11 29.78 -3.10
N ALA A 105 16.47 28.48 -3.18
CA ALA A 105 16.98 27.70 -2.05
C ALA A 105 18.48 27.92 -1.78
N LEU A 106 19.24 28.33 -2.79
CA LEU A 106 20.69 28.52 -2.77
C LEU A 106 21.19 29.45 -1.63
N PRO A 107 20.57 30.63 -1.38
CA PRO A 107 21.01 31.53 -0.31
C PRO A 107 20.89 30.90 1.07
N ARG A 108 19.80 30.17 1.37
CA ARG A 108 19.58 29.54 2.68
C ARG A 108 20.62 28.47 2.98
N GLU A 109 20.91 27.61 2.01
CA GLU A 109 21.88 26.53 2.18
C GLU A 109 23.33 27.03 2.21
N VAL A 110 23.66 28.06 1.40
CA VAL A 110 24.98 28.72 1.47
C VAL A 110 25.20 29.34 2.84
N ILE A 111 24.22 30.08 3.37
CA ILE A 111 24.35 30.74 4.67
C ILE A 111 24.46 29.70 5.80
N ARG A 112 23.67 28.62 5.78
CA ARG A 112 23.79 27.50 6.73
C ARG A 112 25.19 26.88 6.71
N THR A 113 25.72 26.65 5.51
CA THR A 113 27.05 26.06 5.32
C THR A 113 28.16 26.98 5.85
N VAL A 114 28.07 28.28 5.55
CA VAL A 114 29.03 29.30 6.05
C VAL A 114 28.97 29.39 7.58
N TRP A 115 27.78 29.40 8.18
CA TRP A 115 27.65 29.47 9.64
C TRP A 115 28.17 28.20 10.34
N ALA A 116 27.88 27.01 9.79
CA ALA A 116 28.44 25.76 10.29
C ALA A 116 29.98 25.75 10.20
N ALA A 117 30.55 26.28 9.12
CA ALA A 117 32.00 26.43 8.97
C ALA A 117 32.59 27.41 10.00
N LEU A 118 31.92 28.53 10.30
CA LEU A 118 32.35 29.48 11.32
C LEU A 118 32.32 28.87 12.74
N VAL A 119 31.26 28.13 13.08
CA VAL A 119 31.17 27.39 14.36
C VAL A 119 32.29 26.35 14.46
N PHE A 120 32.55 25.61 13.37
CA PHE A 120 33.65 24.64 13.32
C PHE A 120 35.02 25.31 13.53
N LEU A 121 35.30 26.40 12.80
CA LEU A 121 36.55 27.15 12.93
C LEU A 121 36.72 27.77 14.31
N LEU A 122 35.64 28.26 14.93
CA LEU A 122 35.67 28.78 16.30
C LEU A 122 36.05 27.68 17.31
N LEU A 123 35.40 26.52 17.24
CA LEU A 123 35.72 25.40 18.12
C LEU A 123 37.15 24.89 17.89
N LEU A 124 37.59 24.86 16.63
CA LEU A 124 38.97 24.49 16.29
C LEU A 124 39.97 25.50 16.89
N ALA A 125 39.74 26.80 16.71
CA ALA A 125 40.59 27.87 17.24
C ALA A 125 40.63 27.86 18.78
N LEU A 126 39.48 27.65 19.44
CA LEU A 126 39.41 27.52 20.90
C LEU A 126 40.21 26.31 21.40
N SER A 127 40.23 25.21 20.66
CA SER A 127 41.07 24.06 21.03
C SER A 127 42.57 24.39 20.98
N PHE A 128 43.02 25.12 19.96
CA PHE A 128 44.41 25.57 19.87
C PHE A 128 44.76 26.61 20.95
N ALA A 129 43.85 27.55 21.23
CA ALA A 129 44.03 28.56 22.29
C ALA A 129 44.11 27.92 23.69
N PHE A 130 43.41 26.80 23.89
CA PHE A 130 43.46 26.03 25.14
C PHE A 130 44.50 24.89 25.13
N SER A 131 45.43 24.89 24.18
CA SER A 131 46.48 23.86 24.03
C SER A 131 47.25 23.58 25.33
N GLY A 132 47.47 24.60 26.18
CA GLY A 132 48.11 24.50 27.49
C GLY A 132 47.20 24.12 28.68
N ARG A 133 45.87 24.05 28.50
CA ARG A 133 44.89 23.74 29.57
C ARG A 133 44.08 22.47 29.25
N SER A 134 44.33 21.41 30.00
CA SER A 134 43.79 20.08 29.69
C SER A 134 42.26 19.91 29.79
N ARG A 135 41.57 20.59 30.72
CA ARG A 135 40.10 20.51 30.86
C ARG A 135 39.33 21.23 29.73
N PRO A 136 39.58 22.52 29.44
CA PRO A 136 38.85 23.23 28.39
C PRO A 136 39.13 22.67 26.99
N ARG A 137 40.35 22.22 26.70
CA ARG A 137 40.68 21.56 25.43
C ARG A 137 39.86 20.27 25.21
N LEU A 138 39.75 19.42 26.24
CA LEU A 138 38.96 18.19 26.17
C LEU A 138 37.46 18.48 26.02
N PHE A 139 36.96 19.51 26.70
CA PHE A 139 35.58 19.98 26.55
C PHE A 139 35.28 20.45 25.13
N VAL A 140 36.17 21.25 24.54
CA VAL A 140 36.02 21.73 23.15
C VAL A 140 36.05 20.57 22.16
N ALA A 141 36.92 19.58 22.34
CA ALA A 141 36.97 18.39 21.49
C ALA A 141 35.67 17.57 21.55
N TYR A 142 35.09 17.37 22.74
CA TYR A 142 33.80 16.68 22.87
C TYR A 142 32.64 17.48 22.32
N SER A 143 32.60 18.80 22.55
CA SER A 143 31.60 19.69 21.95
C SER A 143 31.66 19.64 20.42
N LEU A 144 32.86 19.67 19.83
CA LEU A 144 33.06 19.54 18.39
C LEU A 144 32.54 18.19 17.86
N GLY A 145 32.88 17.09 18.52
CA GLY A 145 32.36 15.76 18.15
C GLY A 145 30.84 15.65 18.24
N LEU A 146 30.24 16.21 19.29
CA LEU A 146 28.78 16.26 19.46
C LEU A 146 28.10 17.14 18.39
N VAL A 147 28.68 18.30 18.05
CA VAL A 147 28.16 19.17 16.98
C VAL A 147 28.20 18.43 15.64
N LEU A 148 29.31 17.78 15.30
CA LEU A 148 29.42 17.01 14.06
C LEU A 148 28.36 15.90 13.98
N ALA A 149 28.17 15.14 15.06
CA ALA A 149 27.18 14.07 15.11
C ALA A 149 25.75 14.60 15.02
N LEU A 150 25.38 15.57 15.86
CA LEU A 150 24.04 16.16 15.91
C LEU A 150 23.68 16.86 14.59
N HIS A 151 24.64 17.57 13.97
CA HIS A 151 24.43 18.22 12.69
C HIS A 151 24.22 17.21 11.56
N ALA A 152 25.01 16.13 11.52
CA ALA A 152 24.83 15.05 10.54
C ALA A 152 23.45 14.37 10.68
N PHE A 153 23.03 14.04 11.91
CA PHE A 153 21.70 13.47 12.16
C PHE A 153 20.57 14.45 11.82
N SER A 154 20.71 15.72 12.18
CA SER A 154 19.72 16.76 11.86
C SER A 154 19.61 16.97 10.35
N TYR A 155 20.73 16.98 9.62
CA TYR A 155 20.75 17.12 8.18
C TYR A 155 20.13 15.89 7.51
N ALA A 156 20.52 14.68 7.91
CA ALA A 156 19.91 13.46 7.41
C ALA A 156 18.40 13.40 7.67
N PHE A 157 17.96 13.78 8.88
CA PHE A 157 16.55 13.90 9.21
C PHE A 157 15.85 14.93 8.32
N PHE A 158 16.44 16.10 8.09
CA PHE A 158 15.91 17.09 7.17
C PHE A 158 15.84 16.55 5.75
N THR A 159 16.87 15.91 5.21
CA THR A 159 16.88 15.36 3.85
C THR A 159 15.81 14.28 3.64
N VAL A 160 15.59 13.41 4.63
CA VAL A 160 14.67 12.28 4.53
C VAL A 160 13.23 12.66 4.93
N ASN A 161 13.06 13.45 5.99
CA ASN A 161 11.77 13.75 6.59
C ASN A 161 11.38 15.24 6.54
N GLY A 162 12.26 16.12 6.05
CA GLY A 162 12.03 17.57 6.02
C GLY A 162 10.97 17.99 5.01
N ALA A 163 10.39 19.17 5.19
CA ALA A 163 9.25 19.67 4.43
C ALA A 163 9.43 19.62 2.89
N GLN A 164 10.67 19.77 2.41
CA GLN A 164 11.01 19.70 0.99
C GLN A 164 10.84 18.30 0.38
N ALA A 165 10.90 17.23 1.18
CA ALA A 165 10.54 15.88 0.73
C ALA A 165 9.01 15.71 0.62
N TRP A 166 8.24 16.66 1.17
CA TRP A 166 6.78 16.64 1.24
C TRP A 166 6.10 17.79 0.47
N SER A 167 6.84 18.64 -0.24
CA SER A 167 6.30 19.77 -1.01
C SER A 167 6.87 19.81 -2.42
N PHE A 168 6.11 19.38 -3.42
CA PHE A 168 6.46 19.54 -4.84
C PHE A 168 5.69 20.73 -5.46
N PRO A 169 6.37 21.59 -6.25
CA PRO A 169 5.75 22.76 -6.87
C PRO A 169 4.92 22.40 -8.13
N VAL A 170 3.98 21.45 -8.02
CA VAL A 170 3.02 20.95 -9.06
C VAL A 170 3.59 19.81 -9.94
N PRO A 171 2.85 18.72 -10.32
CA PRO A 171 1.58 18.11 -9.86
C PRO A 171 1.75 17.32 -8.54
N PHE A 172 0.70 16.66 -8.02
CA PHE A 172 0.68 15.92 -6.74
C PHE A 172 0.57 16.75 -5.44
N ARG A 173 0.22 18.04 -5.57
CA ARG A 173 0.19 19.01 -4.46
C ARG A 173 -0.71 18.59 -3.28
N GLN A 174 -1.74 17.77 -3.52
CA GLN A 174 -2.62 17.19 -2.50
C GLN A 174 -3.01 15.77 -2.93
N ASN A 175 -3.19 14.87 -1.98
CA ASN A 175 -3.67 13.49 -2.22
C ASN A 175 -2.77 12.64 -3.14
N ASN A 176 -1.46 12.64 -2.87
CA ASN A 176 -0.52 11.73 -3.54
C ASN A 176 -0.29 10.47 -2.71
N LEU A 177 -0.60 9.31 -3.27
CA LEU A 177 -0.33 8.00 -2.65
C LEU A 177 1.16 7.76 -2.35
N PHE A 178 2.07 8.42 -3.07
CA PHE A 178 3.51 8.33 -2.82
C PHE A 178 3.99 9.23 -1.66
N MET A 179 3.12 10.08 -1.12
CA MET A 179 3.41 11.03 -0.04
C MET A 179 2.44 10.89 1.12
N VAL A 180 1.96 9.66 1.32
CA VAL A 180 1.08 9.29 2.42
C VAL A 180 1.87 9.36 3.72
N LYS A 181 1.30 10.03 4.72
CA LYS A 181 1.89 10.11 6.06
C LYS A 181 1.71 8.79 6.82
N SER A 182 2.53 8.56 7.85
CA SER A 182 2.46 7.31 8.64
C SER A 182 1.13 7.09 9.36
N ASP A 183 0.31 8.13 9.52
CA ASP A 183 -1.03 8.08 10.12
C ASP A 183 -2.15 7.90 9.09
N GLN A 184 -1.83 7.81 7.80
CA GLN A 184 -2.75 7.62 6.69
C GLN A 184 -2.66 6.19 6.13
N LEU A 185 -3.72 5.73 5.46
CA LEU A 185 -3.84 4.37 4.90
C LEU A 185 -3.66 3.26 5.95
N ARG A 186 -4.04 3.57 7.19
CA ARG A 186 -4.13 2.57 8.25
C ARG A 186 -5.23 1.57 7.90
N ILE A 187 -5.11 0.36 8.42
CA ILE A 187 -6.20 -0.61 8.32
C ILE A 187 -7.34 -0.09 9.21
N PRO A 188 -8.53 0.23 8.66
CA PRO A 188 -9.60 0.83 9.44
C PRO A 188 -10.06 -0.11 10.56
N ALA A 189 -10.42 0.44 11.72
CA ALA A 189 -10.90 -0.37 12.83
C ALA A 189 -12.19 -1.14 12.46
N PRO A 190 -12.41 -2.35 13.01
CA PRO A 190 -13.57 -3.18 12.65
C PRO A 190 -14.93 -2.49 12.85
N ASP A 191 -15.04 -1.58 13.81
CA ASP A 191 -16.25 -0.81 14.07
C ASP A 191 -16.45 0.33 13.05
N ALA A 192 -15.37 0.93 12.53
CA ALA A 192 -15.45 1.88 11.41
C ALA A 192 -15.93 1.17 10.14
N VAL A 193 -15.38 -0.01 9.84
CA VAL A 193 -15.85 -0.86 8.73
C VAL A 193 -17.33 -1.22 8.89
N ARG A 194 -17.75 -1.68 10.08
CA ARG A 194 -19.16 -2.00 10.36
C ARG A 194 -20.08 -0.79 10.15
N ALA A 195 -19.68 0.40 10.60
CA ALA A 195 -20.47 1.62 10.42
C ALA A 195 -20.74 1.92 8.93
N PHE A 196 -19.73 1.75 8.07
CA PHE A 196 -19.93 1.86 6.62
C PHE A 196 -20.80 0.74 6.06
N HIS A 197 -20.62 -0.50 6.52
CA HIS A 197 -21.41 -1.65 6.06
C HIS A 197 -22.89 -1.48 6.37
N ASP A 198 -23.22 -1.03 7.59
CA ASP A 198 -24.58 -0.75 8.02
C ASP A 198 -25.18 0.42 7.26
N ARG A 199 -24.43 1.52 7.11
CA ARG A 199 -24.92 2.74 6.42
C ARG A 199 -25.20 2.53 4.94
N LEU A 200 -24.42 1.65 4.30
CA LEU A 200 -24.48 1.35 2.86
C LEU A 200 -25.20 0.02 2.57
N GLU A 201 -25.71 -0.67 3.60
CA GLU A 201 -26.40 -1.95 3.47
C GLU A 201 -25.62 -2.93 2.56
N VAL A 202 -24.31 -3.08 2.78
CA VAL A 202 -23.36 -3.75 1.86
C VAL A 202 -23.75 -5.20 1.53
N ASP A 203 -24.41 -5.89 2.45
CA ASP A 203 -24.91 -7.25 2.22
C ASP A 203 -26.04 -7.31 1.19
N ARG A 204 -26.80 -6.22 1.04
CA ARG A 204 -28.00 -6.14 0.19
C ARG A 204 -27.73 -5.39 -1.10
N TYR A 205 -26.92 -4.35 -1.07
CA TYR A 205 -26.73 -3.43 -2.19
C TYR A 205 -25.25 -3.23 -2.53
N ARG A 206 -25.02 -2.69 -3.72
CA ARG A 206 -23.73 -2.17 -4.15
C ARG A 206 -23.68 -0.66 -3.93
N SER A 207 -22.46 -0.14 -3.91
CA SER A 207 -22.18 1.28 -4.04
C SER A 207 -21.42 1.57 -5.33
N ALA A 208 -21.57 2.79 -5.87
CA ALA A 208 -20.68 3.34 -6.89
C ALA A 208 -19.87 4.48 -6.26
N MET A 209 -18.72 4.80 -6.88
CA MET A 209 -17.85 5.88 -6.42
C MET A 209 -17.92 7.04 -7.39
N ILE A 210 -17.98 8.26 -6.85
CA ILE A 210 -17.86 9.49 -7.62
C ILE A 210 -16.51 10.11 -7.26
N CYS A 211 -15.63 10.20 -8.24
CA CYS A 211 -14.24 10.61 -8.05
C CYS A 211 -13.92 11.82 -8.90
N ASP A 212 -13.57 12.91 -8.21
CA ASP A 212 -13.09 14.13 -8.85
C ASP A 212 -11.67 13.90 -9.40
N PRO A 213 -11.46 13.94 -10.73
CA PRO A 213 -10.16 13.69 -11.33
C PRO A 213 -9.12 14.75 -10.98
N SER A 214 -9.54 15.96 -10.55
CA SER A 214 -8.62 17.00 -10.07
C SER A 214 -8.01 16.64 -8.71
N MET A 215 -8.70 15.79 -7.93
CA MET A 215 -8.31 15.38 -6.59
C MET A 215 -7.74 13.95 -6.55
N PHE A 216 -8.29 13.05 -7.37
CA PHE A 216 -7.91 11.64 -7.44
C PHE A 216 -7.68 11.24 -8.91
N TRP A 217 -6.44 11.39 -9.37
CA TRP A 217 -6.08 11.13 -10.78
C TRP A 217 -6.06 9.63 -11.14
N ILE A 218 -5.96 8.73 -10.16
CA ILE A 218 -5.87 7.28 -10.38
C ILE A 218 -7.06 6.58 -9.71
N TYR A 219 -7.63 5.59 -10.42
CA TYR A 219 -8.69 4.65 -10.02
C TYR A 219 -8.91 4.58 -8.50
N CYS A 220 -9.89 5.33 -8.02
CA CYS A 220 -10.21 5.44 -6.60
C CYS A 220 -10.97 4.21 -6.10
N GLU A 221 -11.63 3.49 -6.98
CA GLU A 221 -12.62 2.48 -6.66
C GLU A 221 -11.99 1.22 -6.07
N PRO A 222 -10.97 0.57 -6.70
CA PRO A 222 -10.42 -0.68 -6.20
C PRO A 222 -9.79 -0.53 -4.82
N HIS A 223 -9.08 0.58 -4.59
CA HIS A 223 -8.47 0.89 -3.31
C HIS A 223 -9.52 1.01 -2.21
N VAL A 224 -10.52 1.88 -2.40
CA VAL A 224 -11.56 2.14 -1.39
C VAL A 224 -12.39 0.87 -1.14
N ALA A 225 -12.67 0.08 -2.19
CA ALA A 225 -13.33 -1.21 -2.06
C ALA A 225 -12.57 -2.14 -1.11
N PHE A 226 -11.25 -2.28 -1.29
CA PHE A 226 -10.43 -3.15 -0.45
C PHE A 226 -10.30 -2.63 0.98
N LEU A 227 -9.97 -1.35 1.15
CA LEU A 227 -9.72 -0.73 2.44
C LEU A 227 -10.94 -0.86 3.36
N TRP A 228 -12.13 -0.57 2.82
CA TRP A 228 -13.39 -0.54 3.56
C TRP A 228 -14.24 -1.81 3.38
N ARG A 229 -13.75 -2.79 2.62
CA ARG A 229 -14.46 -4.04 2.28
C ARG A 229 -15.85 -3.79 1.69
N LEU A 230 -15.95 -2.79 0.81
CA LEU A 230 -17.22 -2.37 0.21
C LEU A 230 -17.51 -3.15 -1.07
N ARG A 231 -18.79 -3.47 -1.27
CA ARG A 231 -19.29 -4.09 -2.49
C ARG A 231 -19.53 -3.01 -3.56
N LEU A 232 -18.52 -2.74 -4.39
CA LEU A 232 -18.64 -1.73 -5.45
C LEU A 232 -19.20 -2.30 -6.77
N ALA A 233 -19.76 -1.42 -7.60
CA ALA A 233 -20.22 -1.75 -8.96
C ALA A 233 -19.10 -2.31 -9.84
N ASP A 234 -17.90 -1.76 -9.68
CA ASP A 234 -16.72 -2.04 -10.50
C ASP A 234 -15.86 -3.18 -9.89
N GLY A 235 -16.24 -3.64 -8.69
CA GLY A 235 -15.56 -4.69 -7.95
C GLY A 235 -14.30 -4.24 -7.23
N TYR A 236 -13.37 -5.16 -7.05
CA TYR A 236 -12.14 -4.97 -6.27
C TYR A 236 -10.87 -4.91 -7.14
N SER A 237 -10.96 -5.15 -8.44
CA SER A 237 -9.78 -5.19 -9.31
C SER A 237 -9.72 -3.97 -10.22
N PRO A 238 -8.53 -3.44 -10.53
CA PRO A 238 -8.40 -2.59 -11.71
C PRO A 238 -8.74 -3.43 -12.96
N GLY A 239 -9.48 -2.84 -13.91
CA GLY A 239 -9.95 -3.50 -15.13
C GLY A 239 -11.47 -3.69 -15.17
N VAL A 240 -12.05 -3.59 -16.36
CA VAL A 240 -13.48 -3.81 -16.59
C VAL A 240 -13.66 -5.16 -17.29
N PRO A 241 -14.30 -6.16 -16.65
CA PRO A 241 -14.58 -7.45 -17.30
C PRO A 241 -15.39 -7.26 -18.60
N ALA A 242 -15.13 -8.06 -19.63
CA ALA A 242 -15.76 -7.91 -20.95
C ALA A 242 -17.30 -7.84 -20.89
N ARG A 243 -17.93 -8.69 -20.04
CA ARG A 243 -19.39 -8.67 -19.82
C ARG A 243 -19.88 -7.36 -19.20
N LEU A 244 -19.12 -6.83 -18.24
CA LEU A 244 -19.43 -5.54 -17.63
C LEU A 244 -19.25 -4.41 -18.64
N ALA A 245 -18.18 -4.44 -19.45
CA ALA A 245 -17.90 -3.44 -20.48
C ALA A 245 -18.94 -3.41 -21.61
N ALA A 246 -19.60 -4.54 -21.89
CA ALA A 246 -20.65 -4.66 -22.91
C ALA A 246 -21.95 -3.91 -22.55
N LEU A 247 -22.16 -3.60 -21.27
CA LEU A 247 -23.34 -2.86 -20.82
C LEU A 247 -23.39 -1.43 -21.39
N PRO A 248 -24.58 -0.81 -21.44
CA PRO A 248 -24.80 0.52 -22.04
C PRO A 248 -24.30 1.66 -21.15
N TRP A 249 -23.01 1.62 -20.78
CA TRP A 249 -22.35 2.71 -20.06
C TRP A 249 -22.34 4.00 -20.89
N PRO A 250 -22.64 5.16 -20.28
CA PRO A 250 -22.39 6.45 -20.90
C PRO A 250 -20.92 6.59 -21.34
N ALA A 251 -20.68 7.27 -22.46
CA ALA A 251 -19.32 7.49 -22.95
C ALA A 251 -18.45 8.28 -21.94
N SER A 252 -19.07 9.16 -21.15
CA SER A 252 -18.40 9.96 -20.13
C SER A 252 -17.82 9.17 -18.96
N VAL A 253 -18.31 7.96 -18.71
CA VAL A 253 -17.87 7.14 -17.56
C VAL A 253 -16.97 5.97 -17.96
N ARG A 254 -16.85 5.70 -19.27
CA ARG A 254 -16.10 4.55 -19.78
C ARG A 254 -14.63 4.93 -19.98
N GLY A 255 -13.79 4.59 -18.99
CA GLY A 255 -12.34 4.64 -19.13
C GLY A 255 -11.77 3.39 -19.83
N PRO A 256 -10.51 3.42 -20.28
CA PRO A 256 -9.87 2.27 -20.93
C PRO A 256 -9.70 1.06 -19.99
N ARG A 257 -9.72 1.27 -18.66
CA ARG A 257 -9.55 0.19 -17.66
C ARG A 257 -10.43 0.33 -16.42
N ALA A 258 -11.39 1.25 -16.40
CA ALA A 258 -12.34 1.40 -15.29
C ALA A 258 -13.64 2.06 -15.75
N ILE A 259 -14.67 1.95 -14.92
CA ILE A 259 -15.89 2.73 -15.00
C ILE A 259 -15.77 3.81 -13.91
N VAL A 260 -15.67 5.07 -14.32
CA VAL A 260 -15.37 6.19 -13.41
C VAL A 260 -16.48 7.23 -13.50
N PHE A 261 -17.07 7.57 -12.37
CA PHE A 261 -18.08 8.63 -12.30
C PHE A 261 -17.43 9.91 -11.78
N GLN A 262 -17.46 10.99 -12.56
CA GLN A 262 -16.84 12.26 -12.17
C GLN A 262 -17.81 13.17 -11.41
N SER A 263 -19.10 13.07 -11.70
CA SER A 263 -20.15 13.86 -11.05
C SER A 263 -21.52 13.19 -11.18
N GLY A 264 -22.42 13.59 -10.27
CA GLY A 264 -23.83 13.22 -10.32
C GLY A 264 -24.14 11.78 -9.92
N MET A 265 -25.43 11.53 -9.71
CA MET A 265 -25.95 10.18 -9.49
C MET A 265 -25.87 9.38 -10.77
N PRO A 266 -25.29 8.17 -10.76
CA PRO A 266 -25.22 7.40 -11.98
C PRO A 266 -26.55 6.70 -12.30
N GLY A 267 -26.88 6.65 -13.59
CA GLY A 267 -28.24 6.45 -14.11
C GLY A 267 -28.88 5.06 -13.92
N PRO A 268 -30.00 4.77 -14.62
CA PRO A 268 -30.85 3.59 -14.37
C PRO A 268 -30.14 2.23 -14.51
N LEU A 269 -29.04 2.17 -15.26
CA LEU A 269 -28.18 0.97 -15.35
C LEU A 269 -27.65 0.55 -13.97
N LEU A 270 -27.27 1.50 -13.12
CA LEU A 270 -26.75 1.19 -11.79
C LEU A 270 -27.82 0.61 -10.86
N ALA A 271 -29.07 1.07 -10.97
CA ALA A 271 -30.19 0.47 -10.25
C ALA A 271 -30.41 -1.00 -10.67
N LEU A 272 -30.24 -1.31 -11.95
CA LEU A 272 -30.24 -2.70 -12.46
C LEU A 272 -29.10 -3.53 -11.87
N LEU A 273 -27.93 -2.92 -11.66
CA LEU A 273 -26.74 -3.57 -11.05
C LEU A 273 -26.76 -3.58 -9.52
N SER A 274 -27.93 -3.36 -8.89
CA SER A 274 -28.12 -3.36 -7.44
C SER A 274 -27.38 -2.24 -6.71
N VAL A 275 -27.02 -1.15 -7.39
CA VAL A 275 -26.35 -0.01 -6.76
C VAL A 275 -27.39 0.94 -6.18
N LYS A 276 -27.44 1.01 -4.84
CA LYS A 276 -28.35 1.90 -4.11
C LYS A 276 -27.68 3.23 -3.73
N TYR A 277 -26.36 3.23 -3.55
CA TYR A 277 -25.61 4.38 -3.05
C TYR A 277 -24.53 4.80 -4.05
N ALA A 278 -24.33 6.10 -4.20
CA ALA A 278 -23.12 6.66 -4.79
C ALA A 278 -22.37 7.46 -3.73
N ILE A 279 -21.06 7.24 -3.60
CA ILE A 279 -20.24 7.83 -2.56
C ILE A 279 -19.29 8.82 -3.23
N VAL A 280 -19.35 10.09 -2.82
CA VAL A 280 -18.38 11.09 -3.29
C VAL A 280 -17.09 10.87 -2.52
N VAL A 281 -16.04 10.49 -3.24
CA VAL A 281 -14.74 10.19 -2.65
C VAL A 281 -14.09 11.49 -2.18
N ASN A 282 -13.61 11.46 -0.95
CA ASN A 282 -12.92 12.57 -0.30
C ASN A 282 -11.71 12.04 0.50
N PRO A 283 -10.82 12.93 1.00
CA PRO A 283 -9.63 12.49 1.73
C PRO A 283 -9.91 11.61 2.96
N PRO A 284 -10.94 11.88 3.80
CA PRO A 284 -11.36 10.94 4.86
C PRO A 284 -11.56 9.51 4.39
N LEU A 285 -12.37 9.30 3.34
CA LEU A 285 -12.64 7.96 2.83
C LEU A 285 -11.41 7.34 2.16
N TYR A 286 -10.69 8.13 1.37
CA TYR A 286 -9.59 7.60 0.58
C TYR A 286 -8.37 7.23 1.43
N TYR A 287 -8.01 8.08 2.40
CA TYR A 287 -6.82 7.91 3.23
C TYR A 287 -7.07 7.33 4.62
N ASP A 288 -8.33 6.99 4.95
CA ASP A 288 -8.76 6.68 6.33
C ASP A 288 -8.31 7.76 7.33
N LEU A 289 -8.82 8.97 7.09
CA LEU A 289 -8.58 10.13 7.94
C LEU A 289 -9.83 10.48 8.72
N ALA A 290 -9.61 10.87 9.97
CA ALA A 290 -10.57 11.56 10.80
C ALA A 290 -11.15 12.77 10.04
N GLY A 291 -12.45 12.73 9.73
CA GLY A 291 -13.10 13.86 9.06
C GLY A 291 -13.30 15.06 10.00
N PRO A 292 -13.85 16.18 9.49
CA PRO A 292 -14.08 17.40 10.28
C PRO A 292 -14.95 17.20 11.53
N THR A 293 -15.74 16.12 11.55
CA THR A 293 -16.64 15.77 12.66
C THR A 293 -15.99 14.84 13.70
N ALA A 294 -14.70 14.53 13.57
CA ALA A 294 -14.01 13.57 14.39
C ALA A 294 -13.83 14.06 15.85
N ARG A 295 -14.58 13.45 16.77
CA ARG A 295 -14.45 13.66 18.22
C ARG A 295 -13.29 12.85 18.81
N GLY A 296 -12.06 13.09 18.34
CA GLY A 296 -10.85 12.37 18.81
C GLY A 296 -10.68 10.95 18.24
N ARG A 297 -11.47 10.58 17.23
CA ARG A 297 -11.30 9.35 16.44
C ARG A 297 -10.25 9.55 15.35
N LEU A 298 -9.57 8.47 14.97
CA LEU A 298 -8.57 8.49 13.91
C LEU A 298 -9.14 8.10 12.54
N ASP A 299 -10.15 7.22 12.53
CA ASP A 299 -10.69 6.61 11.31
C ASP A 299 -11.90 7.39 10.78
N ALA A 300 -12.12 7.32 9.47
CA ALA A 300 -13.28 7.95 8.82
C ALA A 300 -14.59 7.26 9.20
N ARG A 301 -15.69 8.02 9.15
CA ARG A 301 -17.04 7.52 9.40
C ARG A 301 -17.99 7.91 8.27
N PRO A 302 -19.16 7.25 8.17
CA PRO A 302 -20.10 7.57 7.11
C PRO A 302 -20.62 9.02 7.14
N GLU A 303 -20.63 9.69 8.29
CA GLU A 303 -20.94 11.12 8.42
C GLU A 303 -19.87 12.06 7.85
N ASP A 304 -18.65 11.57 7.60
CA ASP A 304 -17.59 12.36 6.97
C ASP A 304 -17.65 12.33 5.45
N VAL A 305 -18.57 11.55 4.86
CA VAL A 305 -18.65 11.34 3.42
C VAL A 305 -20.03 11.72 2.89
N THR A 306 -20.07 12.19 1.65
CA THR A 306 -21.33 12.45 0.97
C THR A 306 -21.82 11.16 0.31
N ILE A 307 -22.98 10.67 0.75
CA ILE A 307 -23.65 9.48 0.20
C ILE A 307 -24.94 9.91 -0.46
N ILE A 308 -25.06 9.66 -1.76
CA ILE A 308 -26.22 9.98 -2.60
C ILE A 308 -27.03 8.70 -2.82
N LEU A 309 -28.37 8.80 -2.73
CA LEU A 309 -29.30 7.68 -2.94
C LEU A 309 -29.77 7.62 -4.39
N ASN A 310 -29.69 6.43 -4.98
CA ASN A 310 -30.18 6.18 -6.33
C ASN A 310 -31.69 6.44 -6.41
N PRO A 311 -32.16 7.36 -7.29
CA PRO A 311 -33.57 7.73 -7.35
C PRO A 311 -34.46 6.65 -7.96
N PHE A 312 -33.88 5.66 -8.64
CA PHE A 312 -34.62 4.58 -9.27
C PHE A 312 -34.89 3.43 -8.29
N ALA A 313 -35.93 2.63 -8.58
CA ALA A 313 -36.16 1.39 -7.86
C ALA A 313 -35.01 0.39 -8.12
N ILE A 314 -34.43 -0.14 -7.04
CA ILE A 314 -33.20 -0.94 -7.09
C ILE A 314 -33.53 -2.41 -7.28
N VAL A 315 -32.89 -3.06 -8.26
CA VAL A 315 -32.96 -4.51 -8.42
C VAL A 315 -32.23 -5.17 -7.24
N PRO A 316 -32.87 -6.08 -6.50
CA PRO A 316 -32.26 -6.72 -5.34
C PRO A 316 -31.07 -7.59 -5.74
N ARG A 317 -30.21 -7.92 -4.76
CA ARG A 317 -29.04 -8.78 -4.96
C ARG A 317 -29.39 -10.18 -5.48
N HIS A 318 -30.59 -10.64 -5.18
CA HIS A 318 -31.15 -11.90 -5.66
C HIS A 318 -32.67 -11.77 -5.82
N PHE A 319 -33.23 -12.41 -6.83
CA PHE A 319 -34.67 -12.45 -7.07
C PHE A 319 -35.07 -13.70 -7.86
N LEU A 320 -36.35 -14.03 -7.84
CA LEU A 320 -36.96 -15.02 -8.73
C LEU A 320 -37.53 -14.30 -9.95
N ALA A 321 -37.07 -14.69 -11.14
CA ALA A 321 -37.55 -14.10 -12.39
C ALA A 321 -38.90 -14.72 -12.79
N ARG A 322 -39.88 -13.89 -13.17
CA ARG A 322 -41.21 -14.34 -13.61
C ARG A 322 -41.19 -15.02 -14.97
N ALA A 323 -40.26 -14.62 -15.83
CA ALA A 323 -40.01 -15.24 -17.12
C ALA A 323 -38.54 -15.14 -17.50
N VAL A 324 -38.12 -16.07 -18.36
CA VAL A 324 -36.82 -16.00 -19.03
C VAL A 324 -37.00 -15.96 -20.53
N ARG A 325 -36.17 -15.13 -21.18
CA ARG A 325 -36.06 -15.02 -22.63
C ARG A 325 -34.67 -15.51 -23.05
N PRO A 326 -34.57 -16.58 -23.85
CA PRO A 326 -33.32 -17.00 -24.45
C PRO A 326 -32.70 -15.90 -25.32
N VAL A 327 -31.39 -15.77 -25.26
CA VAL A 327 -30.58 -14.95 -26.17
C VAL A 327 -29.38 -15.76 -26.65
N ALA A 328 -28.89 -15.45 -27.85
CA ALA A 328 -27.81 -16.21 -28.47
C ALA A 328 -26.45 -15.98 -27.79
N ASP A 329 -26.15 -14.73 -27.46
CA ASP A 329 -24.84 -14.32 -26.98
C ASP A 329 -24.89 -13.05 -26.09
N LEU A 330 -23.71 -12.63 -25.65
CA LEU A 330 -23.52 -11.43 -24.83
C LEU A 330 -23.95 -10.14 -25.53
N ALA A 331 -23.78 -10.03 -26.86
CA ALA A 331 -24.13 -8.81 -27.59
C ALA A 331 -25.65 -8.63 -27.60
N GLU A 332 -26.39 -9.70 -27.91
CA GLU A 332 -27.85 -9.67 -27.83
C GLU A 332 -28.33 -9.41 -26.39
N ALA A 333 -27.71 -10.06 -25.40
CA ALA A 333 -28.04 -9.85 -23.99
C ALA A 333 -27.86 -8.37 -23.59
N ALA A 334 -26.73 -7.76 -23.94
CA ALA A 334 -26.43 -6.36 -23.66
C ALA A 334 -27.42 -5.40 -24.34
N ASP A 335 -27.78 -5.66 -25.60
CA ASP A 335 -28.78 -4.86 -26.34
C ASP A 335 -30.16 -4.93 -25.70
N ARG A 336 -30.55 -6.10 -25.16
CA ARG A 336 -31.82 -6.24 -24.42
C ARG A 336 -31.76 -5.48 -23.08
N VAL A 337 -30.66 -5.59 -22.34
CA VAL A 337 -30.45 -4.81 -21.11
C VAL A 337 -30.52 -3.31 -21.41
N LYS A 338 -29.91 -2.84 -22.51
CA LYS A 338 -30.01 -1.45 -22.97
C LYS A 338 -31.46 -0.99 -23.18
N ARG A 339 -32.29 -1.82 -23.82
CA ARG A 339 -33.72 -1.52 -24.00
C ARG A 339 -34.47 -1.46 -22.66
N VAL A 340 -34.21 -2.39 -21.73
CA VAL A 340 -34.84 -2.39 -20.41
C VAL A 340 -34.47 -1.15 -19.61
N VAL A 341 -33.19 -0.78 -19.60
CA VAL A 341 -32.69 0.42 -18.93
C VAL A 341 -33.29 1.70 -19.52
N ALA A 342 -33.46 1.76 -20.84
CA ALA A 342 -34.06 2.92 -21.52
C ALA A 342 -35.59 3.03 -21.32
N ALA A 343 -36.28 1.92 -21.07
CA ALA A 343 -37.74 1.88 -21.02
C ALA A 343 -38.35 2.20 -19.65
N GLU A 344 -37.56 2.16 -18.57
CA GLU A 344 -37.90 2.39 -17.14
C GLU A 344 -39.21 1.76 -16.59
N PRO A 345 -39.24 1.20 -15.36
CA PRO A 345 -38.16 1.11 -14.39
C PRO A 345 -37.21 -0.06 -14.68
N PRO A 346 -35.94 0.01 -14.20
CA PRO A 346 -34.96 -1.07 -14.35
C PRO A 346 -35.39 -2.41 -13.73
N THR A 347 -36.31 -2.38 -12.76
CA THR A 347 -36.89 -3.56 -12.11
C THR A 347 -37.69 -4.46 -13.05
N ARG A 348 -38.10 -3.97 -14.23
CA ARG A 348 -38.73 -4.80 -15.29
C ARG A 348 -37.87 -6.00 -15.71
N ILE A 349 -36.56 -5.96 -15.49
CA ILE A 349 -35.68 -7.11 -15.73
C ILE A 349 -36.06 -8.33 -14.89
N MET A 350 -36.80 -8.14 -13.79
CA MET A 350 -37.30 -9.21 -12.92
C MET A 350 -38.54 -9.90 -13.51
N ASP A 351 -39.31 -9.20 -14.34
CA ASP A 351 -40.48 -9.77 -15.01
C ASP A 351 -40.08 -10.64 -16.20
N GLU A 352 -39.06 -10.24 -16.95
CA GLU A 352 -38.49 -11.02 -18.04
C GLU A 352 -36.96 -10.85 -18.07
N SER A 353 -36.24 -11.82 -17.52
CA SER A 353 -34.76 -11.85 -17.57
C SER A 353 -34.27 -12.49 -18.86
N VAL A 354 -33.18 -11.97 -19.43
CA VAL A 354 -32.55 -12.55 -20.63
C VAL A 354 -31.47 -13.56 -20.23
N VAL A 355 -31.44 -14.72 -20.88
CA VAL A 355 -30.57 -15.83 -20.48
C VAL A 355 -29.86 -16.43 -21.68
N GLU A 356 -28.52 -16.43 -21.66
CA GLU A 356 -27.69 -17.02 -22.71
C GLU A 356 -27.73 -18.56 -22.63
N GLY A 357 -27.92 -19.22 -23.78
CA GLY A 357 -27.90 -20.69 -23.85
C GLY A 357 -29.08 -21.40 -23.16
N PHE A 358 -30.15 -20.66 -22.83
CA PHE A 358 -31.38 -21.25 -22.31
C PHE A 358 -32.24 -21.80 -23.47
N PRO A 359 -32.88 -22.98 -23.36
CA PRO A 359 -33.46 -23.67 -24.53
C PRO A 359 -34.70 -22.98 -25.10
N VAL A 360 -35.61 -22.50 -24.24
CA VAL A 360 -36.90 -21.95 -24.68
C VAL A 360 -37.41 -20.88 -23.71
N ALA A 361 -38.14 -19.89 -24.24
CA ALA A 361 -38.81 -18.90 -23.42
C ALA A 361 -39.79 -19.58 -22.46
N THR A 362 -39.64 -19.32 -21.16
CA THR A 362 -40.37 -20.05 -20.11
C THR A 362 -40.83 -19.06 -19.04
N ARG A 363 -42.03 -19.28 -18.50
CA ARG A 363 -42.55 -18.55 -17.33
C ARG A 363 -42.39 -19.40 -16.08
N PHE A 364 -42.16 -18.74 -14.96
CA PHE A 364 -41.89 -19.35 -13.66
C PHE A 364 -42.71 -18.68 -12.57
N ALA A 365 -42.94 -19.43 -11.49
CA ALA A 365 -43.34 -18.85 -10.22
C ALA A 365 -42.24 -17.89 -9.71
N ALA A 366 -42.66 -16.71 -9.25
CA ALA A 366 -41.75 -15.64 -8.81
C ALA A 366 -41.94 -15.28 -7.32
N ASP A 367 -42.78 -16.04 -6.62
CA ASP A 367 -43.08 -15.89 -5.21
C ASP A 367 -42.19 -16.77 -4.32
N GLY A 368 -42.13 -16.39 -3.05
CA GLY A 368 -41.33 -17.05 -2.01
C GLY A 368 -40.19 -16.17 -1.50
N ALA A 369 -39.87 -16.34 -0.22
CA ALA A 369 -38.74 -15.67 0.41
C ALA A 369 -37.43 -16.33 -0.01
N ILE A 370 -36.41 -15.50 -0.20
CA ILE A 370 -35.03 -15.94 -0.45
C ILE A 370 -34.18 -15.52 0.74
N ARG A 371 -33.45 -16.46 1.32
CA ARG A 371 -32.41 -16.21 2.31
C ARG A 371 -31.08 -16.65 1.71
N ALA A 372 -30.17 -15.71 1.52
CA ALA A 372 -28.87 -15.97 0.91
C ALA A 372 -27.73 -15.58 1.86
N SER A 373 -26.73 -16.45 1.96
CA SER A 373 -25.45 -16.18 2.64
C SER A 373 -24.33 -16.22 1.60
N TYR A 374 -23.53 -15.15 1.57
CA TYR A 374 -22.45 -14.98 0.63
C TYR A 374 -21.12 -15.10 1.36
N ARG A 375 -20.29 -16.07 0.95
CA ARG A 375 -18.89 -16.21 1.35
C ARG A 375 -18.00 -16.08 0.12
N GLN A 376 -16.69 -16.04 0.33
CA GLN A 376 -15.70 -15.77 -0.72
C GLN A 376 -15.91 -16.62 -1.99
N ASP A 377 -15.93 -17.95 -1.83
CA ASP A 377 -16.03 -18.91 -2.94
C ASP A 377 -17.36 -19.67 -2.95
N THR A 378 -18.25 -19.41 -2.00
CA THR A 378 -19.47 -20.19 -1.78
C THR A 378 -20.67 -19.28 -1.51
N ILE A 379 -21.78 -19.55 -2.19
CA ILE A 379 -23.06 -18.87 -1.97
C ILE A 379 -24.06 -19.95 -1.55
N GLN A 380 -24.70 -19.76 -0.40
CA GLN A 380 -25.74 -20.65 0.10
C GLN A 380 -27.08 -19.94 0.04
N ILE A 381 -28.08 -20.59 -0.54
CA ILE A 381 -29.38 -20.00 -0.81
C ILE A 381 -30.45 -20.97 -0.32
N GLN A 382 -31.36 -20.43 0.48
CA GLN A 382 -32.59 -21.07 0.91
C GLN A 382 -33.76 -20.33 0.28
N VAL A 383 -34.64 -21.07 -0.36
CA VAL A 383 -35.87 -20.57 -1.00
C VAL A 383 -37.03 -21.41 -0.48
N ASP A 384 -38.17 -20.79 -0.20
CA ASP A 384 -39.35 -21.51 0.26
C ASP A 384 -39.77 -22.58 -0.77
N PRO A 385 -39.97 -23.86 -0.42
CA PRO A 385 -40.34 -24.89 -1.39
C PRO A 385 -41.57 -24.49 -2.23
N ALA A 386 -41.53 -24.78 -3.53
CA ALA A 386 -42.66 -24.54 -4.45
C ALA A 386 -42.90 -25.77 -5.32
N PRO A 387 -44.16 -26.08 -5.70
CA PRO A 387 -44.49 -27.20 -6.58
C PRO A 387 -44.04 -26.97 -8.03
N GLU A 388 -43.79 -25.72 -8.41
CA GLU A 388 -43.34 -25.32 -9.74
C GLU A 388 -41.82 -25.07 -9.78
N GLN A 389 -41.25 -25.15 -10.97
CA GLN A 389 -39.86 -24.71 -11.19
C GLN A 389 -39.77 -23.20 -11.05
N ARG A 390 -38.60 -22.72 -10.59
CA ARG A 390 -38.34 -21.28 -10.45
C ARG A 390 -36.97 -20.91 -10.98
N PHE A 391 -36.84 -19.72 -11.53
CA PHE A 391 -35.56 -19.24 -12.03
C PHE A 391 -35.00 -18.18 -11.09
N LEU A 392 -33.91 -18.52 -10.40
CA LEU A 392 -33.24 -17.63 -9.47
C LEU A 392 -32.14 -16.87 -10.18
N VAL A 393 -32.18 -15.55 -10.06
CA VAL A 393 -31.15 -14.64 -10.57
C VAL A 393 -30.37 -14.08 -9.40
N LEU A 394 -29.04 -14.17 -9.48
CA LEU A 394 -28.10 -13.54 -8.57
C LEU A 394 -27.45 -12.38 -9.28
N ASN A 395 -27.64 -11.18 -8.76
CA ASN A 395 -27.00 -9.96 -9.22
C ASN A 395 -25.52 -9.95 -8.79
N GLU A 396 -24.76 -10.93 -9.25
CA GLU A 396 -23.33 -11.16 -9.06
C GLU A 396 -22.70 -11.53 -10.39
N LEU A 397 -21.47 -11.07 -10.63
CA LEU A 397 -20.82 -11.20 -11.93
C LEU A 397 -20.70 -12.68 -12.36
N TYR A 398 -21.22 -13.02 -13.53
CA TYR A 398 -21.13 -14.36 -14.10
C TYR A 398 -19.69 -14.77 -14.38
N HIS A 399 -19.37 -16.02 -14.07
CA HIS A 399 -18.14 -16.66 -14.47
C HIS A 399 -18.42 -18.15 -14.73
N PRO A 400 -17.93 -18.76 -15.82
CA PRO A 400 -18.20 -20.15 -16.19
C PRO A 400 -17.62 -21.21 -15.22
N ARG A 401 -17.02 -20.77 -14.12
CA ARG A 401 -16.40 -21.64 -13.10
C ARG A 401 -17.17 -21.64 -11.78
N TRP A 402 -18.33 -20.99 -11.78
CA TRP A 402 -19.34 -21.20 -10.75
C TRP A 402 -20.13 -22.45 -11.10
N HIS A 403 -20.19 -23.38 -10.15
CA HIS A 403 -20.99 -24.58 -10.22
C HIS A 403 -22.13 -24.45 -9.22
N ALA A 404 -23.35 -24.80 -9.62
CA ALA A 404 -24.52 -24.74 -8.76
C ALA A 404 -25.03 -26.15 -8.46
N PHE A 405 -25.57 -26.33 -7.26
CA PHE A 405 -26.09 -27.59 -6.77
C PHE A 405 -27.46 -27.36 -6.15
N ALA A 406 -28.47 -28.12 -6.56
CA ALA A 406 -29.83 -28.07 -6.06
C ALA A 406 -30.25 -29.49 -5.65
N GLY A 407 -30.64 -29.68 -4.38
CA GLY A 407 -30.97 -31.01 -3.86
C GLY A 407 -29.81 -32.03 -3.98
N GLY A 408 -28.56 -31.55 -3.86
CA GLY A 408 -27.35 -32.38 -3.97
C GLY A 408 -26.91 -32.71 -5.41
N ARG A 409 -27.68 -32.33 -6.42
CA ARG A 409 -27.34 -32.55 -7.84
C ARG A 409 -26.81 -31.27 -8.46
N GLU A 410 -25.79 -31.41 -9.30
CA GLU A 410 -25.26 -30.28 -10.07
C GLU A 410 -26.29 -29.80 -11.11
N ILE A 411 -26.47 -28.49 -11.21
CA ILE A 411 -27.35 -27.83 -12.17
C ILE A 411 -26.57 -26.74 -12.93
N PRO A 412 -26.95 -26.43 -14.18
CA PRO A 412 -26.26 -25.41 -14.96
C PRO A 412 -26.36 -24.01 -14.32
N VAL A 413 -25.27 -23.26 -14.43
CA VAL A 413 -25.24 -21.81 -14.15
C VAL A 413 -25.26 -21.07 -15.47
N PHE A 414 -26.28 -20.25 -15.67
CA PHE A 414 -26.45 -19.46 -16.89
C PHE A 414 -25.90 -18.05 -16.72
N ALA A 415 -25.39 -17.47 -17.80
CA ALA A 415 -25.22 -16.03 -17.89
C ALA A 415 -26.59 -15.39 -18.11
N THR A 416 -26.96 -14.48 -17.22
CA THR A 416 -28.28 -13.85 -17.18
C THR A 416 -28.12 -12.35 -17.18
N ASN A 417 -28.97 -11.61 -17.90
CA ASN A 417 -28.95 -10.15 -17.96
C ASN A 417 -27.53 -9.60 -18.25
N ALA A 418 -26.83 -10.26 -19.20
CA ALA A 418 -25.45 -10.05 -19.63
C ALA A 418 -24.34 -10.30 -18.58
N VAL A 419 -24.56 -9.88 -17.33
CA VAL A 419 -23.54 -9.91 -16.26
C VAL A 419 -23.90 -10.76 -15.05
N MET A 420 -25.17 -11.11 -14.86
CA MET A 420 -25.67 -11.82 -13.67
C MET A 420 -25.58 -13.34 -13.83
N ARG A 421 -25.74 -14.07 -12.73
CA ARG A 421 -25.84 -15.54 -12.75
C ARG A 421 -27.30 -15.95 -12.62
N GLY A 422 -27.75 -16.90 -13.42
CA GLY A 422 -29.06 -17.53 -13.31
C GLY A 422 -28.95 -19.02 -13.02
N VAL A 423 -29.86 -19.55 -12.22
CA VAL A 423 -29.98 -20.99 -11.95
C VAL A 423 -31.44 -21.41 -11.97
N LEU A 424 -31.74 -22.54 -12.63
CA LEU A 424 -33.07 -23.15 -12.64
C LEU A 424 -33.22 -24.04 -11.39
N ILE A 425 -34.09 -23.64 -10.48
CA ILE A 425 -34.43 -24.40 -9.27
C ILE A 425 -35.53 -25.40 -9.62
N PRO A 426 -35.29 -26.72 -9.47
CA PRO A 426 -36.32 -27.73 -9.68
C PRO A 426 -37.46 -27.59 -8.67
N ALA A 427 -38.66 -28.07 -9.05
CA ALA A 427 -39.80 -28.17 -8.16
C ALA A 427 -39.45 -28.92 -6.86
N GLY A 428 -39.97 -28.46 -5.73
CA GLY A 428 -39.78 -29.05 -4.41
C GLY A 428 -38.42 -28.79 -3.76
N VAL A 429 -37.44 -28.21 -4.47
CA VAL A 429 -36.11 -27.93 -3.92
C VAL A 429 -36.09 -26.58 -3.21
N SER A 430 -35.61 -26.57 -1.96
CA SER A 430 -35.47 -25.37 -1.15
C SER A 430 -34.02 -24.89 -0.98
N ALA A 431 -33.03 -25.76 -1.17
CA ALA A 431 -31.63 -25.43 -0.94
C ALA A 431 -30.82 -25.44 -2.24
N VAL A 432 -30.17 -24.32 -2.53
CA VAL A 432 -29.23 -24.15 -3.65
C VAL A 432 -27.88 -23.71 -3.11
N THR A 433 -26.80 -24.35 -3.55
CA THR A 433 -25.43 -23.96 -3.21
C THR A 433 -24.66 -23.68 -4.49
N LEU A 434 -23.98 -22.54 -4.57
CA LEU A 434 -23.04 -22.24 -5.64
C LEU A 434 -21.62 -22.26 -5.08
N ARG A 435 -20.68 -22.84 -5.81
CA ARG A 435 -19.25 -22.90 -5.46
C ARG A 435 -18.40 -22.46 -6.64
N PHE A 436 -17.42 -21.60 -6.39
CA PHE A 436 -16.43 -21.20 -7.37
C PHE A 436 -15.26 -22.19 -7.33
N VAL A 437 -14.99 -22.84 -8.47
CA VAL A 437 -13.84 -23.74 -8.59
C VAL A 437 -12.71 -22.97 -9.26
N PRO A 438 -11.63 -22.56 -8.58
CA PRO A 438 -10.58 -21.73 -9.19
C PRO A 438 -9.71 -22.51 -10.18
N PHE A 439 -9.05 -21.82 -11.11
CA PHE A 439 -8.24 -22.45 -12.19
C PHE A 439 -7.19 -23.42 -11.67
N ILE A 440 -6.53 -23.06 -10.58
CA ILE A 440 -5.52 -23.89 -9.93
C ILE A 440 -6.05 -25.28 -9.50
N SER A 441 -7.35 -25.40 -9.24
CA SER A 441 -7.99 -26.66 -8.85
C SER A 441 -8.30 -27.60 -10.02
N THR A 442 -8.18 -27.14 -11.27
CA THR A 442 -8.36 -28.05 -12.43
C THR A 442 -7.17 -28.99 -12.59
N LEU A 443 -7.33 -30.04 -13.40
CA LEU A 443 -6.20 -30.89 -13.79
C LEU A 443 -5.10 -30.06 -14.48
N ALA A 444 -5.47 -29.20 -15.44
CA ALA A 444 -4.51 -28.34 -16.14
C ALA A 444 -3.77 -27.38 -15.20
N GLY A 445 -4.47 -26.75 -14.25
CA GLY A 445 -3.86 -25.89 -13.24
C GLY A 445 -2.87 -26.64 -12.37
N ARG A 446 -3.24 -27.83 -11.88
CA ARG A 446 -2.35 -28.70 -11.09
C ARG A 446 -1.13 -29.15 -11.89
N LEU A 447 -1.30 -29.55 -13.15
CA LEU A 447 -0.19 -29.94 -14.03
C LEU A 447 0.76 -28.78 -14.30
N LEU A 448 0.24 -27.57 -14.55
CA LEU A 448 1.07 -26.39 -14.79
C LEU A 448 1.90 -26.03 -13.56
N SER A 449 1.29 -26.02 -12.36
CA SER A 449 2.00 -25.68 -11.12
C SER A 449 3.03 -26.74 -10.71
N THR A 450 2.68 -28.02 -10.83
CA THR A 450 3.61 -29.12 -10.55
C THR A 450 4.75 -29.14 -11.58
N GLY A 451 4.45 -28.97 -12.86
CA GLY A 451 5.46 -28.85 -13.92
C GLY A 451 6.40 -27.67 -13.72
N GLY A 452 5.86 -26.49 -13.38
CA GLY A 452 6.66 -25.31 -13.06
C GLY A 452 7.59 -25.53 -11.86
N LEU A 453 7.10 -26.17 -10.79
CA LEU A 453 7.92 -26.53 -9.63
C LEU A 453 9.04 -27.50 -9.99
N LEU A 454 8.74 -28.54 -10.79
CA LEU A 454 9.75 -29.50 -11.25
C LEU A 454 10.82 -28.84 -12.11
N LEU A 455 10.45 -27.90 -12.98
CA LEU A 455 11.40 -27.12 -13.78
C LEU A 455 12.30 -26.25 -12.90
N LEU A 456 11.76 -25.60 -11.87
CA LEU A 456 12.55 -24.82 -10.90
C LEU A 456 13.54 -25.70 -10.14
N LEU A 457 13.11 -26.89 -9.67
CA LEU A 457 13.97 -27.84 -8.97
C LEU A 457 15.07 -28.40 -9.90
N ALA A 458 14.73 -28.71 -11.15
CA ALA A 458 15.69 -29.15 -12.15
C ALA A 458 16.73 -28.05 -12.46
N GLY A 459 16.28 -26.81 -12.66
CA GLY A 459 17.16 -25.65 -12.86
C GLY A 459 18.10 -25.41 -11.68
N TRP A 460 17.57 -25.45 -10.46
CA TRP A 460 18.37 -25.33 -9.23
C TRP A 460 19.42 -26.45 -9.10
N TRP A 461 19.04 -27.69 -9.39
CA TRP A 461 19.95 -28.83 -9.36
C TRP A 461 21.07 -28.73 -10.41
N LEU A 462 20.74 -28.30 -11.63
CA LEU A 462 21.72 -28.05 -12.69
C LEU A 462 22.70 -26.93 -12.30
N LEU A 463 22.22 -25.84 -11.70
CA LEU A 463 23.06 -24.75 -11.20
C LEU A 463 23.99 -25.22 -10.07
N ARG A 464 23.50 -26.06 -9.14
CA ARG A 464 24.33 -26.66 -8.08
C ARG A 464 25.43 -27.57 -8.63
N ARG A 465 25.13 -28.36 -9.66
CA ARG A 465 26.14 -29.21 -10.31
C ARG A 465 27.26 -28.41 -10.96
N ARG A 466 26.97 -27.22 -11.49
CA ARG A 466 27.97 -26.32 -12.09
C ARG A 466 28.78 -25.54 -11.05
N ALA A 467 28.25 -25.32 -9.85
CA ALA A 467 28.92 -24.59 -8.77
C ALA A 467 29.93 -25.44 -7.97
N CYS A 468 30.01 -26.75 -8.21
CA CYS A 468 31.04 -27.61 -7.62
C CYS A 468 32.18 -27.79 -8.64
N PRO A 469 33.38 -27.23 -8.43
CA PRO A 469 34.50 -27.43 -9.35
C PRO A 469 34.91 -28.92 -9.33
N PRO A 470 35.07 -29.59 -10.49
CA PRO A 470 35.69 -30.90 -10.55
C PRO A 470 37.19 -30.73 -10.31
N GLY A 471 37.64 -30.82 -9.05
CA GLY A 471 39.06 -30.70 -8.74
C GLY A 471 39.43 -30.34 -7.31
N ALA A 472 38.89 -31.05 -6.31
CA ALA A 472 39.53 -31.13 -5.00
C ALA A 472 39.87 -32.60 -4.74
N ALA A 473 40.81 -33.13 -5.52
CA ALA A 473 41.47 -34.38 -5.20
C ALA A 473 42.23 -34.18 -3.88
N THR A 474 41.81 -34.93 -2.87
CA THR A 474 42.45 -35.11 -1.58
C THR A 474 43.95 -35.42 -1.73
N ARG A 475 44.82 -34.52 -1.25
CA ARG A 475 46.19 -34.87 -0.83
C ARG A 475 46.13 -35.27 0.65
N PRO A 476 46.51 -36.50 1.05
CA PRO A 476 46.69 -36.83 2.45
C PRO A 476 48.02 -36.20 2.92
N GLY A 477 47.92 -35.27 3.87
CA GLY A 477 49.07 -34.69 4.54
C GLY A 477 49.61 -35.66 5.61
N ASN A 478 50.87 -36.06 5.46
CA ASN A 478 51.68 -36.61 6.56
C ASN A 478 52.95 -35.76 6.65
N GLY A 479 53.18 -35.16 7.82
CA GLY A 479 54.40 -34.40 8.11
C GLY A 479 54.22 -33.42 9.28
N LEU A 480 54.18 -33.95 10.51
CA LEU A 480 54.34 -33.19 11.75
C LEU A 480 55.76 -32.60 11.84
N PRO A 481 55.95 -31.35 12.31
CA PRO A 481 57.26 -30.89 12.77
C PRO A 481 57.46 -31.25 14.25
N SER A 482 58.50 -32.04 14.53
CA SER A 482 58.97 -32.38 15.87
C SER A 482 59.64 -31.18 16.55
N ALA A 483 59.24 -30.90 17.79
CA ALA A 483 59.85 -29.91 18.67
C ALA A 483 61.25 -30.35 19.18
N PRO A 484 62.17 -29.42 19.47
CA PRO A 484 63.51 -29.76 19.97
C PRO A 484 63.49 -30.00 21.50
N ARG A 485 64.19 -31.05 21.95
CA ARG A 485 64.47 -31.30 23.38
C ARG A 485 65.73 -30.54 23.83
N PRO A 486 65.81 -30.09 25.10
CA PRO A 486 66.98 -29.43 25.65
C PRO A 486 68.07 -30.42 26.10
N SER A 487 69.32 -29.97 26.01
CA SER A 487 70.56 -30.66 26.38
C SER A 487 70.68 -30.90 27.89
N PRO A 488 71.36 -31.99 28.34
CA PRO A 488 71.65 -32.20 29.75
C PRO A 488 72.93 -31.46 30.18
N VAL A 489 72.90 -30.94 31.40
CA VAL A 489 74.05 -30.47 32.18
C VAL A 489 74.69 -31.67 32.87
N GLY A 490 76.02 -31.75 32.86
CA GLY A 490 76.80 -32.69 33.64
C GLY A 490 78.30 -32.57 33.37
N ASP A 491 78.99 -31.92 34.33
CA ASP A 491 80.42 -31.83 34.66
C ASP A 491 81.43 -31.17 33.71
#